data_AF-A0A398DEZ5-F1
#
_entry.id   AF-A0A398DEZ5-F1
#
_cell.length_a   1.000
_cell.length_b   1.000
_cell.length_c   1.000
_cell.angle_alpha   90.00
_cell.angle_beta   90.00
_cell.angle_gamma   90.00
#
_symmetry.space_group_name_H-M   'P 1'
#
loop_
_entity.id
_entity.type
_entity.pdbx_description
1 polymer ?
#
loop_
_entity_poly.entity_id
_entity_poly.type
_entity_poly.pdbx_seq_one_letter_code
_entity_poly.pdbx_strand_id
1 'polypeptide(L)'
;IRKLASSGGVMGMNVCSTFVGNPDLKKLDEKDLADHIDHIRDLVGTDYVGFGFDFCDEMRDFTKPGPHRNYDCIKGHSHSVEFSAELLARGYSEADMVKLIGENFLRFLEKTIG
;
A
#
# COMPACT_ATOMS: atom_id res chain seq x y z
N ILE A 1 -3.48 11.26 -8.48
CA ILE A 1 -4.49 10.96 -7.44
C ILE A 1 -5.88 11.47 -7.82
N ARG A 2 -6.20 12.77 -7.70
CA ARG A 2 -7.57 13.29 -7.94
C ARG A 2 -8.18 12.90 -9.30
N LYS A 3 -7.40 12.94 -10.38
CA LYS A 3 -7.86 12.55 -11.72
C LYS A 3 -8.25 11.06 -11.80
N LEU A 4 -7.45 10.19 -11.18
CA LEU A 4 -7.71 8.75 -11.11
C LEU A 4 -8.98 8.46 -10.30
N ALA A 5 -9.16 9.14 -9.16
CA ALA A 5 -10.39 9.03 -8.38
C ALA A 5 -11.62 9.50 -9.18
N SER A 6 -11.51 10.64 -9.90
CA SER A 6 -12.61 11.17 -10.71
C SER A 6 -13.03 10.28 -11.88
N SER A 7 -12.15 9.38 -12.36
CA SER A 7 -12.51 8.37 -13.35
C SER A 7 -13.07 7.08 -12.73
N GLY A 8 -13.10 6.99 -11.40
CA GLY A 8 -13.47 5.78 -10.67
C GLY A 8 -12.40 4.69 -10.72
N GLY A 9 -11.12 5.06 -10.82
CA GLY A 9 -9.99 4.12 -10.73
C GLY A 9 -9.64 3.75 -9.28
N VAL A 10 -8.65 2.89 -9.09
CA VAL A 10 -8.13 2.49 -7.78
C VAL A 10 -6.59 2.49 -7.81
N MET A 11 -5.95 2.81 -6.68
CA MET A 11 -4.49 2.80 -6.52
C MET A 11 -4.06 1.68 -5.58
N GLY A 12 -3.13 0.83 -6.01
CA GLY A 12 -2.46 -0.14 -5.16
C GLY A 12 -1.25 0.48 -4.45
N MET A 13 -1.14 0.25 -3.15
CA MET A 13 -0.04 0.77 -2.33
C MET A 13 1.18 -0.15 -2.38
N ASN A 14 2.23 0.30 -3.07
CA ASN A 14 3.50 -0.42 -3.22
C ASN A 14 4.36 -0.28 -1.95
N VAL A 15 4.96 -1.38 -1.47
CA VAL A 15 5.73 -1.42 -0.22
C VAL A 15 7.23 -1.20 -0.41
N CYS A 16 7.71 -1.00 -1.63
CA CYS A 16 9.12 -0.73 -1.89
C CYS A 16 9.54 0.56 -1.18
N SER A 17 10.57 0.46 -0.34
CA SER A 17 11.07 1.54 0.53
C SER A 17 11.28 2.86 -0.20
N THR A 18 11.77 2.83 -1.44
CA THR A 18 12.04 4.04 -2.24
C THR A 18 10.77 4.73 -2.76
N PHE A 19 9.63 4.04 -2.80
CA PHE A 19 8.32 4.65 -3.10
C PHE A 19 7.58 5.12 -1.85
N VAL A 20 7.92 4.56 -0.67
CA VAL A 20 7.33 4.95 0.61
C VAL A 20 8.01 6.19 1.20
N GLY A 21 9.32 6.36 0.97
CA GLY A 21 10.05 7.51 1.50
C GLY A 21 11.51 7.51 1.07
N ASN A 22 12.36 8.11 1.90
CA ASN A 22 13.80 8.11 1.68
C ASN A 22 14.52 7.09 2.59
N PRO A 23 14.89 5.90 2.08
CA PRO A 23 15.55 4.87 2.87
C PRO A 23 16.98 5.25 3.30
N ASP A 24 17.58 6.30 2.71
CA ASP A 24 18.91 6.80 3.11
C ASP A 24 18.82 7.68 4.38
N LEU A 25 17.64 8.20 4.72
CA LEU A 25 17.42 9.04 5.91
C LEU A 25 16.97 8.25 7.14
N LYS A 26 16.10 7.25 6.94
CA LYS A 26 15.63 6.36 8.00
C LYS A 26 15.18 5.02 7.44
N LYS A 27 15.09 4.02 8.31
CA LYS A 27 14.38 2.78 7.99
C LYS A 27 12.88 3.07 7.91
N LEU A 28 12.25 2.58 6.85
CA LEU A 28 10.83 2.75 6.56
C LEU A 28 10.08 1.47 6.92
N ASP A 29 8.84 1.63 7.38
CA ASP A 29 7.99 0.54 7.86
C ASP A 29 6.52 0.73 7.43
N GLU A 30 5.61 -0.06 8.00
CA GLU A 30 4.18 0.00 7.73
C GLU A 30 3.54 1.34 8.13
N LYS A 31 4.11 2.06 9.09
CA LYS A 31 3.59 3.36 9.55
C LYS A 31 3.87 4.45 8.53
N ASP A 32 5.04 4.41 7.90
CA ASP A 32 5.37 5.29 6.78
C ASP A 32 4.46 5.05 5.58
N LEU A 33 4.10 3.79 5.31
CA LEU A 33 3.11 3.48 4.28
C LEU A 33 1.71 3.95 4.67
N ALA A 34 1.36 3.91 5.96
CA ALA A 34 0.08 4.38 6.46
C ALA A 34 -0.05 5.91 6.32
N ASP A 35 1.04 6.65 6.48
CA ASP A 35 1.08 8.10 6.19
C ASP A 35 0.70 8.40 4.73
N HIS A 36 1.09 7.54 3.79
CA HIS A 36 0.68 7.66 2.39
C HIS A 36 -0.83 7.43 2.21
N ILE A 37 -1.42 6.45 2.91
CA ILE A 37 -2.86 6.22 2.85
C ILE A 37 -3.60 7.40 3.48
N ASP A 38 -3.14 7.95 4.61
CA ASP A 38 -3.73 9.14 5.22
C ASP A 38 -3.74 10.32 4.23
N HIS A 39 -2.61 10.56 3.55
CA HIS A 39 -2.54 11.60 2.53
C HIS A 39 -3.54 11.36 1.38
N ILE A 40 -3.68 10.13 0.89
CA ILE A 40 -4.62 9.78 -0.17
C ILE A 40 -6.06 9.95 0.31
N ARG A 41 -6.38 9.48 1.52
CA ARG A 41 -7.70 9.62 2.15
C ARG A 41 -8.08 11.10 2.23
N ASP A 42 -7.19 11.95 2.70
CA ASP A 42 -7.46 13.39 2.84
C ASP A 42 -7.68 14.08 1.48
N LEU A 43 -7.10 13.53 0.40
CA LEU A 43 -7.30 14.05 -0.96
C LEU A 43 -8.61 13.57 -1.60
N VAL A 44 -8.92 12.26 -1.52
CA VAL A 44 -9.97 11.64 -2.34
C VAL A 44 -10.88 10.65 -1.58
N GLY A 45 -10.64 10.41 -0.30
CA GLY A 45 -11.34 9.39 0.49
C GLY A 45 -10.73 7.99 0.34
N THR A 46 -11.24 7.05 1.15
CA THR A 46 -10.75 5.66 1.20
C THR A 46 -11.19 4.82 0.01
N ASP A 47 -12.14 5.28 -0.80
CA ASP A 47 -12.71 4.49 -1.90
C ASP A 47 -11.74 4.24 -3.07
N TYR A 48 -10.60 4.92 -3.14
CA TYR A 48 -9.73 4.91 -4.34
C TYR A 48 -8.33 4.36 -4.08
N VAL A 49 -8.14 3.65 -2.98
CA VAL A 49 -6.87 3.07 -2.56
C VAL A 49 -7.07 1.65 -2.06
N GLY A 50 -6.07 0.79 -2.23
CA GLY A 50 -6.10 -0.55 -1.68
C GLY A 50 -4.72 -1.20 -1.58
N PHE A 51 -4.70 -2.42 -1.09
CA PHE A 51 -3.47 -3.19 -0.88
C PHE A 51 -2.93 -3.66 -2.23
N GLY A 52 -1.73 -3.20 -2.58
CA GLY A 52 -1.08 -3.48 -3.87
C GLY A 52 0.42 -3.56 -3.68
N PHE A 53 0.84 -4.46 -2.79
CA PHE A 53 2.14 -4.38 -2.15
C PHE A 53 3.33 -4.54 -3.08
N ASP A 54 3.23 -5.41 -4.10
CA ASP A 54 4.35 -5.70 -5.00
C ASP A 54 5.57 -6.23 -4.23
N PHE A 55 5.36 -7.26 -3.39
CA PHE A 55 6.43 -7.86 -2.59
C PHE A 55 7.53 -8.42 -3.49
N CYS A 56 8.72 -7.85 -3.39
CA CYS A 56 9.86 -8.18 -4.23
C CYS A 56 11.04 -8.75 -3.43
N ASP A 57 11.06 -8.62 -2.10
CA ASP A 57 12.15 -9.13 -1.26
C ASP A 57 12.37 -10.64 -1.43
N GLU A 58 11.29 -11.40 -1.61
CA GLU A 58 11.35 -12.86 -1.83
C GLU A 58 11.80 -13.23 -3.26
N MET A 59 11.70 -12.31 -4.22
CA MET A 59 12.12 -12.49 -5.61
C MET A 59 13.54 -12.00 -5.89
N ARG A 60 14.27 -11.55 -4.86
CA ARG A 60 15.62 -11.00 -5.03
C ARG A 60 16.62 -12.08 -5.39
N ASP A 61 17.44 -11.76 -6.38
CA ASP A 61 18.61 -12.54 -6.72
C ASP A 61 19.75 -12.23 -5.74
N PHE A 62 19.85 -13.05 -4.68
CA PHE A 62 20.91 -12.97 -3.67
C PHE A 62 22.28 -13.46 -4.19
N THR A 63 22.36 -13.97 -5.42
CA THR A 63 23.64 -14.40 -6.01
C THR A 63 24.47 -13.24 -6.53
N LYS A 64 23.86 -12.06 -6.71
CA LYS A 64 24.55 -10.84 -7.16
C LYS A 64 25.05 -10.03 -5.97
N PRO A 65 26.37 -9.79 -5.85
CA PRO A 65 26.91 -8.96 -4.79
C PRO A 65 26.57 -7.48 -5.04
N GLY A 66 26.21 -6.77 -3.97
CA GLY A 66 25.94 -5.33 -3.98
C GLY A 66 24.93 -4.92 -2.90
N PRO A 67 24.91 -3.66 -2.47
CA PRO A 67 23.91 -3.20 -1.51
C PRO A 67 22.52 -3.25 -2.18
N HIS A 68 21.62 -4.04 -1.61
CA HIS A 68 20.21 -4.00 -1.92
C HIS A 68 19.61 -2.72 -1.35
N ARG A 69 19.62 -1.66 -2.16
CA ARG A 69 19.20 -0.31 -1.72
C ARG A 69 17.71 -0.22 -1.39
N ASN A 70 16.87 -0.95 -2.12
CA ASN A 70 15.44 -1.02 -1.85
C ASN A 70 15.15 -2.21 -0.94
N TYR A 71 14.07 -2.19 -0.18
CA TYR A 71 13.51 -3.34 0.54
C TYR A 71 12.00 -3.16 0.69
N ASP A 72 11.29 -4.24 1.02
CA ASP A 72 9.87 -4.15 1.29
C ASP A 72 9.65 -3.64 2.72
N CYS A 73 8.89 -2.55 2.88
CA CYS A 73 8.55 -1.99 4.19
C CYS A 73 7.71 -2.95 5.05
N ILE A 74 6.95 -3.83 4.39
CA ILE A 74 6.21 -4.94 5.02
C ILE A 74 6.84 -6.25 4.54
N LYS A 75 7.12 -7.19 5.44
CA LYS A 75 7.86 -8.42 5.11
C LYS A 75 6.96 -9.53 4.58
N GLY A 76 6.48 -9.37 3.35
CA GLY A 76 5.69 -10.40 2.68
C GLY A 76 4.26 -10.50 3.22
N HIS A 77 3.52 -11.47 2.68
CA HIS A 77 2.07 -11.56 2.90
C HIS A 77 1.67 -11.81 4.36
N SER A 78 2.43 -12.61 5.11
CA SER A 78 2.12 -12.92 6.52
C SER A 78 2.15 -11.69 7.42
N HIS A 79 2.92 -10.66 7.04
CA HIS A 79 3.07 -9.42 7.80
C HIS A 79 2.10 -8.30 7.34
N SER A 80 1.29 -8.53 6.30
CA SER A 80 0.29 -7.54 5.85
C SER A 80 -0.76 -7.20 6.92
N VAL A 81 -0.97 -8.09 7.90
CA VAL A 81 -1.84 -7.84 9.05
C VAL A 81 -1.34 -6.70 9.96
N GLU A 82 -0.04 -6.46 10.01
CA GLU A 82 0.57 -5.37 10.79
C GLU A 82 0.14 -4.02 10.23
N PHE A 83 0.06 -3.92 8.90
CA PHE A 83 -0.42 -2.72 8.23
C PHE A 83 -1.91 -2.46 8.48
N SER A 84 -2.73 -3.51 8.46
CA SER A 84 -4.14 -3.41 8.85
C SER A 84 -4.30 -2.96 10.31
N ALA A 85 -3.47 -3.49 11.22
CA ALA A 85 -3.48 -3.10 12.62
C ALA A 85 -3.09 -1.63 12.82
N GLU A 86 -2.08 -1.14 12.10
CA GLU A 86 -1.67 0.27 12.11
C GLU A 86 -2.80 1.19 11.64
N LEU A 87 -3.48 0.86 10.54
CA LEU A 87 -4.61 1.65 10.04
C LEU A 87 -5.78 1.66 11.03
N LEU A 88 -6.12 0.50 11.63
CA LEU A 88 -7.13 0.43 12.69
C LEU A 88 -6.74 1.29 13.90
N ALA A 89 -5.48 1.26 14.32
CA ALA A 89 -4.97 2.09 15.42
C ALA A 89 -5.07 3.59 15.13
N ARG A 90 -5.02 3.99 13.85
CA ARG A 90 -5.24 5.37 13.38
C ARG A 90 -6.71 5.77 13.28
N GLY A 91 -7.63 4.87 13.61
CA GLY A 91 -9.07 5.14 13.63
C GLY A 91 -9.79 4.88 12.31
N TYR A 92 -9.20 4.13 11.38
CA TYR A 92 -9.93 3.62 10.22
C TYR A 92 -11.04 2.69 10.71
N SER A 93 -12.24 2.85 10.16
CA SER A 93 -13.36 1.99 10.50
C SER A 93 -13.19 0.60 9.90
N GLU A 94 -13.90 -0.39 10.45
CA GLU A 94 -13.96 -1.73 9.83
C GLU A 94 -14.43 -1.64 8.36
N ALA A 95 -15.40 -0.76 8.06
CA ALA A 95 -15.87 -0.52 6.71
C ALA A 95 -14.76 0.05 5.79
N ASP A 96 -13.91 0.94 6.29
CA ASP A 96 -12.75 1.43 5.54
C ASP A 96 -11.74 0.30 5.30
N MET A 97 -11.52 -0.57 6.28
CA MET A 97 -10.61 -1.70 6.12
C MET A 97 -11.07 -2.68 5.05
N VAL A 98 -12.38 -2.99 4.99
CA VAL A 98 -12.95 -3.85 3.92
C VAL A 98 -12.69 -3.26 2.53
N LYS A 99 -12.85 -1.93 2.40
CA LYS A 99 -12.53 -1.18 1.17
C LYS A 99 -11.06 -1.32 0.76
N LEU A 100 -10.15 -1.02 1.69
CA LEU A 100 -8.71 -1.03 1.45
C LEU A 100 -8.18 -2.43 1.13
N ILE A 101 -8.67 -3.45 1.82
CA ILE A 101 -8.19 -4.84 1.66
C ILE A 101 -8.61 -5.41 0.30
N GLY A 102 -9.82 -5.09 -0.19
CA GLY A 102 -10.26 -5.68 -1.46
C GLY A 102 -11.47 -5.08 -2.13
N GLU A 103 -12.46 -4.55 -1.39
CA GLU A 103 -13.73 -4.12 -2.01
C GLU A 103 -13.52 -3.02 -3.07
N ASN A 104 -12.56 -2.12 -2.89
CA ASN A 104 -12.23 -1.10 -3.90
C ASN A 104 -11.71 -1.70 -5.22
N PHE A 105 -10.89 -2.75 -5.12
CA PHE A 105 -10.41 -3.47 -6.29
C PHE A 105 -11.53 -4.29 -6.93
N LEU A 106 -12.36 -4.97 -6.13
CA LEU A 106 -13.50 -5.73 -6.63
C LEU A 106 -14.49 -4.83 -7.40
N ARG A 107 -14.87 -3.70 -6.82
CA ARG A 107 -15.70 -2.69 -7.50
C ARG A 107 -15.06 -2.20 -8.81
N PHE A 108 -13.75 -2.00 -8.83
CA PHE A 108 -13.04 -1.59 -10.04
C PHE A 108 -13.04 -2.69 -11.11
N LEU A 109 -12.81 -3.94 -10.72
CA LEU A 109 -12.84 -5.09 -11.61
C LEU A 109 -14.25 -5.29 -12.18
N GLU A 110 -15.29 -5.31 -11.35
CA GLU A 110 -16.69 -5.43 -11.78
C GLU A 110 -17.05 -4.37 -12.83
N LYS A 111 -16.66 -3.11 -12.61
CA LYS A 111 -16.89 -2.02 -13.57
C LYS A 111 -16.13 -2.20 -14.89
N THR A 112 -14.97 -2.85 -14.87
CA THR A 112 -14.03 -2.89 -16.01
C THR A 112 -14.18 -4.16 -16.83
N ILE A 113 -14.41 -5.30 -16.18
CA ILE A 113 -14.40 -6.63 -16.80
C ILE A 113 -15.64 -7.48 -16.51
N GLY A 114 -16.57 -7.01 -15.66
CA GLY A 114 -17.80 -7.73 -15.27
C GLY A 114 -17.60 -8.71 -14.13
#